data_AF-V9E5Q7-F1
#
_entry.id   AF-V9E5Q7-F1
#
_cell.length_a   1.000
_cell.length_b   1.000
_cell.length_c   1.000
_cell.angle_alpha   90.00
_cell.angle_beta   90.00
_cell.angle_gamma   90.00
#
_symmetry.space_group_name_H-M   'P 1'
#
loop_
_entity.id
_entity.type
_entity.pdbx_description
1 polymer ?
#
loop_
_entity_poly.entity_id
_entity_poly.type
_entity_poly.pdbx_seq_one_letter_code
_entity_poly.pdbx_strand_id
1 'polypeptide(L)'
;MSPHYVVRNGVLMRLVHLGAHAGPARTICVPAAPLPFTETVLHYCHADIFSAHLGKTKTADKVRRHAYWHGWKKGVVEFVRECSICGGGNCQRPWRAGLIQRTPVQDLSCPLVLLVVDAIGRLFMTPRGNKYIMVFVDY
;
A
#
# COMPACT_ATOMS: atom_id res chain seq x y z
N MET A 1 14.93 15.45 23.51
CA MET A 1 15.84 14.28 23.58
C MET A 1 16.99 14.49 22.62
N SER A 2 18.19 14.73 23.15
CA SER A 2 19.39 14.92 22.32
C SER A 2 19.69 13.63 21.56
N PRO A 3 19.93 13.68 20.23
CA PRO A 3 20.29 12.49 19.49
C PRO A 3 21.66 12.00 19.96
N HIS A 4 21.69 10.84 20.62
CA HIS A 4 22.93 10.20 21.03
C HIS A 4 23.60 9.55 19.82
N TYR A 5 24.74 10.14 19.42
CA TYR A 5 25.66 9.55 18.45
C TYR A 5 26.82 8.89 19.19
N VAL A 6 27.29 7.76 18.68
CA VAL A 6 28.41 6.99 19.24
C VAL A 6 29.27 6.48 18.10
N VAL A 7 30.59 6.54 18.22
CA VAL A 7 31.49 5.91 17.25
C VAL A 7 31.79 4.49 17.72
N ARG A 8 31.61 3.49 16.83
CA ARG A 8 31.97 2.10 17.08
C ARG A 8 32.77 1.56 15.90
N ASN A 9 33.95 1.00 16.15
CA ASN A 9 34.84 0.44 15.12
C ASN A 9 35.09 1.42 13.94
N GLY A 10 35.26 2.71 14.24
CA GLY A 10 35.48 3.75 13.24
C GLY A 10 34.23 4.22 12.48
N VAL A 11 33.04 3.66 12.76
CA VAL A 11 31.77 4.05 12.12
C VAL A 11 30.94 4.90 13.07
N LEU A 12 30.41 6.01 12.56
CA LEU A 12 29.45 6.84 13.29
C LEU A 12 28.11 6.11 13.37
N MET A 13 27.61 5.91 14.59
CA MET A 13 26.35 5.26 14.86
C MET A 13 25.38 6.23 15.53
N ARG A 14 24.08 5.98 15.40
CA ARG A 14 23.01 6.72 16.07
C ARG A 14 22.12 5.77 16.86
N LEU A 15 21.76 6.18 18.06
CA LEU A 15 20.73 5.51 18.84
C LEU A 15 19.34 5.90 18.31
N VAL A 16 18.56 4.88 17.94
CA VAL A 16 17.20 5.03 17.41
C VAL A 16 16.26 4.21 18.27
N HIS A 17 15.28 4.89 18.87
CA HIS A 17 14.20 4.23 19.58
C HIS A 17 13.22 3.63 18.56
N LEU A 18 12.86 2.36 18.71
CA LEU A 18 11.77 1.71 17.99
C LEU A 18 10.55 1.64 18.91
N GLY A 19 9.41 2.12 18.43
CA GLY A 19 8.14 2.05 19.17
C GLY A 19 7.55 0.64 19.18
N ALA A 20 6.57 0.42 20.05
CA ALA A 20 5.92 -0.88 20.24
C ALA A 20 4.86 -1.19 19.18
N HIS A 21 5.22 -1.16 17.89
CA HIS A 21 4.28 -1.49 16.81
C HIS A 21 4.17 -2.99 16.52
N ALA A 22 5.24 -3.76 16.73
CA ALA A 22 5.29 -5.20 16.43
C ALA A 22 6.13 -6.01 17.42
N GLY A 23 6.41 -5.44 18.60
CA GLY A 23 7.29 -6.02 19.62
C GLY A 23 7.59 -5.01 20.72
N PRO A 24 8.37 -5.38 21.75
CA PRO A 24 8.71 -4.49 22.84
C PRO A 24 9.49 -3.27 22.31
N ALA A 25 9.14 -2.10 22.84
CA ALA A 25 9.87 -0.87 22.53
C ALA A 25 11.34 -1.05 22.95
N ARG A 26 12.27 -0.75 22.03
CA ARG A 26 13.70 -0.92 22.27
C ARG A 26 14.51 0.10 21.52
N THR A 27 15.65 0.45 22.10
CA THR A 27 16.64 1.31 21.46
C THR A 27 17.64 0.44 20.73
N ILE A 28 17.86 0.72 19.45
CA ILE A 28 18.89 0.07 18.65
C ILE A 28 19.95 1.08 18.22
N CYS A 29 21.14 0.57 17.90
CA CYS A 29 22.25 1.36 17.40
C CYS A 29 22.39 1.06 15.90
N VAL A 30 22.19 2.06 15.05
CA VAL A 30 22.27 1.93 13.59
C VAL A 30 23.36 2.83 13.01
N PRO A 31 24.01 2.46 11.91
CA PRO A 31 24.98 3.32 11.25
C PRO A 31 24.33 4.62 10.77
N ALA A 32 25.03 5.73 11.00
CA ALA A 32 24.74 6.99 10.36
C ALA A 32 25.30 6.94 8.94
N ALA A 33 24.45 6.62 7.96
CA ALA A 33 24.86 6.39 6.58
C ALA A 33 25.29 7.71 5.91
N PRO A 34 26.48 7.76 5.29
CA PRO A 34 26.86 8.84 4.40
C PRO A 34 25.91 8.93 3.20
N LEU A 35 25.74 10.13 2.63
CA LEU A 35 24.83 10.38 1.50
C LEU A 35 24.99 9.39 0.32
N PRO A 36 26.21 9.01 -0.11
CA PRO A 36 26.38 8.06 -1.22
C PRO A 36 25.79 6.67 -0.97
N PHE A 37 25.65 6.24 0.28
CA PHE A 37 25.12 4.92 0.62
C PHE A 37 23.60 4.91 0.83
N THR A 38 22.96 6.07 0.79
CA THR A 38 21.51 6.19 1.07
C THR A 38 20.68 5.42 0.04
N GLU A 39 21.05 5.49 -1.24
CA GLU A 39 20.39 4.77 -2.32
C GLU A 39 20.54 3.25 -2.16
N THR A 40 21.73 2.77 -1.77
CA THR A 40 21.96 1.34 -1.50
C THR A 40 21.07 0.83 -0.37
N VAL A 41 20.90 1.61 0.71
CA VAL A 41 20.02 1.24 1.81
C VAL A 41 18.55 1.24 1.37
N LEU A 42 18.13 2.22 0.56
CA LEU A 42 16.78 2.30 0.03
C LEU A 42 16.46 1.12 -0.90
N HIS A 43 17.38 0.78 -1.80
CA HIS A 43 17.29 -0.40 -2.65
C HIS A 43 17.17 -1.68 -1.81
N TYR A 44 18.07 -1.88 -0.85
CA TYR A 44 18.03 -3.04 0.04
C TYR A 44 16.70 -3.14 0.82
N CYS A 45 16.11 -2.02 1.23
CA CYS A 45 14.88 -2.02 2.01
C CYS A 45 13.60 -2.14 1.19
N HIS A 46 13.62 -1.83 -0.11
CA HIS A 46 12.42 -1.77 -0.95
C HIS A 46 12.48 -2.66 -2.20
N ALA A 47 13.57 -2.58 -2.96
CA ALA A 47 13.70 -3.17 -4.30
C ALA A 47 14.50 -4.48 -4.33
N ASP A 48 15.13 -4.86 -3.21
CA ASP A 48 15.76 -6.17 -3.09
C ASP A 48 14.77 -7.32 -3.30
N ILE A 49 15.28 -8.47 -3.75
CA ILE A 49 14.46 -9.65 -4.10
C ILE A 49 13.63 -10.15 -2.91
N PHE A 50 14.11 -9.95 -1.68
CA PHE A 50 13.41 -10.32 -0.45
C PHE A 50 12.60 -9.17 0.17
N SER A 51 12.66 -7.97 -0.40
CA SER A 51 11.98 -6.77 0.12
C SER A 51 10.55 -6.60 -0.37
N ALA A 52 10.08 -7.47 -1.27
CA ALA A 52 8.67 -7.60 -1.69
C ALA A 52 7.99 -6.26 -2.07
N HIS A 53 8.75 -5.24 -2.47
CA HIS A 53 8.24 -3.92 -2.82
C HIS A 53 7.25 -3.33 -1.80
N LEU A 54 7.58 -3.47 -0.51
CA LEU A 54 6.71 -3.04 0.57
C LEU A 54 6.31 -1.55 0.46
N GLY A 55 5.09 -1.24 0.89
CA GLY A 55 4.57 0.13 0.92
C GLY A 55 5.38 1.05 1.83
N LYS A 56 5.16 2.37 1.69
CA LYS A 56 5.94 3.45 2.33
C LYS A 56 6.17 3.26 3.84
N THR A 57 5.13 2.86 4.59
CA THR A 57 5.21 2.69 6.05
C THR A 57 6.14 1.55 6.44
N LYS A 58 5.95 0.37 5.83
CA LYS A 58 6.76 -0.82 6.09
C LYS A 58 8.22 -0.63 5.63
N THR A 59 8.43 0.03 4.49
CA THR A 59 9.78 0.38 4.02
C THR A 59 10.46 1.37 4.96
N ALA A 60 9.75 2.39 5.46
CA ALA A 60 10.30 3.32 6.44
C ALA A 60 10.68 2.60 7.76
N ASP A 61 9.85 1.67 8.22
CA ASP A 61 10.15 0.88 9.41
C ASP A 61 11.37 -0.02 9.21
N LYS A 62 11.56 -0.58 8.00
CA LYS A 62 12.74 -1.37 7.65
C LYS A 62 14.00 -0.50 7.63
N VAL A 63 13.97 0.65 6.94
CA VAL A 63 15.09 1.61 6.91
C VAL A 63 15.50 2.04 8.32
N ARG A 64 14.53 2.38 9.18
CA ARG A 64 14.76 2.78 10.58
C ARG A 64 15.54 1.74 11.39
N ARG A 65 15.44 0.45 11.02
CA ARG A 65 16.15 -0.66 11.67
C ARG A 65 17.57 -0.87 11.15
N HIS A 66 17.90 -0.34 9.98
CA HIS A 66 19.16 -0.60 9.28
C HIS A 66 20.10 0.60 9.24
N ALA A 67 19.60 1.83 9.09
CA ALA A 67 20.45 3.01 9.00
C ALA A 67 19.73 4.30 9.35
N TYR A 68 20.49 5.37 9.55
CA TYR A 68 19.97 6.72 9.72
C TYR A 68 20.75 7.74 8.88
N TRP A 69 20.06 8.71 8.30
CA TRP A 69 20.65 9.93 7.74
C TRP A 69 19.66 11.09 7.86
N HIS A 70 20.12 12.32 7.64
CA HIS A 70 19.22 13.47 7.65
C HIS A 70 18.20 13.35 6.50
N GLY A 71 16.91 13.56 6.79
CA GLY A 71 15.87 13.48 5.75
C GLY A 71 15.49 12.06 5.29
N TRP A 72 15.95 11.00 5.95
CA TRP A 72 15.72 9.61 5.52
C TRP A 72 14.26 9.25 5.23
N LYS A 73 13.31 9.79 6.02
CA LYS A 73 11.87 9.57 5.79
C LYS A 73 11.39 10.11 4.44
N LYS A 74 11.89 11.29 4.05
CA LYS A 74 11.54 11.91 2.76
C LYS A 74 12.12 11.08 1.61
N GLY A 75 13.38 10.66 1.73
CA GLY A 75 14.02 9.78 0.75
C GLY A 75 13.28 8.45 0.55
N VAL A 76 12.76 7.83 1.63
CA VAL A 76 11.93 6.63 1.51
C VAL A 76 10.64 6.90 0.71
N VAL A 77 9.97 8.03 0.98
CA VAL A 77 8.71 8.36 0.30
C VAL A 77 8.93 8.62 -1.19
N GLU A 78 10.01 9.32 -1.55
CA GLU A 78 10.40 9.61 -2.93
C GLU A 78 10.79 8.32 -3.66
N PHE A 79 11.68 7.51 -3.08
CA PHE A 79 12.14 6.25 -3.68
C PHE A 79 11.00 5.27 -3.96
N VAL A 80 10.09 5.07 -2.99
CA VAL A 80 8.93 4.19 -3.17
C VAL A 80 7.94 4.76 -4.20
N ARG A 81 7.86 6.08 -4.34
CA ARG A 81 6.99 6.74 -5.34
C ARG A 81 7.53 6.57 -6.76
N GLU A 82 8.85 6.62 -6.92
CA GLU A 82 9.55 6.50 -8.21
C GLU A 82 9.71 5.04 -8.66
N CYS A 83 9.47 4.08 -7.79
CA CYS A 83 9.50 2.65 -8.11
C CYS A 83 8.51 2.30 -9.23
N SER A 84 9.03 1.87 -10.39
CA SER A 84 8.24 1.49 -11.57
C SER A 84 7.27 0.33 -11.30
N ILE A 85 7.70 -0.65 -10.48
CA ILE A 85 6.91 -1.82 -10.10
C ILE A 85 5.73 -1.42 -9.22
N CYS A 86 5.96 -0.56 -8.23
CA CYS A 86 4.89 -0.06 -7.35
C CYS A 86 3.99 0.97 -8.04
N GLY A 87 4.53 1.74 -8.97
CA GLY A 87 3.80 2.74 -9.75
C GLY A 87 2.71 2.12 -10.62
N GLY A 88 2.98 0.95 -11.22
CA GLY A 88 2.00 0.22 -12.03
C GLY A 88 0.89 -0.46 -11.20
N GLY A 89 1.17 -0.85 -9.96
CA GLY A 89 0.23 -1.60 -9.09
C GLY A 89 -0.61 -0.74 -8.14
N ASN A 90 -0.21 0.52 -7.90
CA ASN A 90 -1.00 1.43 -7.09
C ASN A 90 -2.10 2.05 -7.95
N CYS A 91 -3.24 1.36 -8.04
CA CYS A 91 -4.49 2.05 -8.35
C CYS A 91 -4.57 3.23 -7.39
N GLN A 92 -4.48 4.47 -7.90
CA GLN A 92 -4.86 5.63 -7.11
C GLN A 92 -6.25 5.33 -6.59
N ARG A 93 -6.39 5.09 -5.29
CA ARG A 93 -7.72 5.01 -4.68
C ARG A 93 -8.22 6.44 -4.70
N PRO A 94 -9.13 6.82 -5.62
CA PRO A 94 -9.67 8.16 -5.59
C PRO A 94 -10.34 8.28 -4.23
N TRP A 95 -9.84 9.21 -3.42
CA TRP A 95 -10.36 9.43 -2.10
C TRP A 95 -11.82 9.87 -2.22
N ARG A 96 -12.70 9.17 -1.48
CA ARG A 96 -14.17 9.16 -1.54
C ARG A 96 -14.73 8.38 -2.72
N ALA A 97 -14.98 7.09 -2.50
CA ALA A 97 -16.15 6.49 -3.12
C ALA A 97 -17.32 7.42 -2.80
N GLY A 98 -17.94 8.00 -3.84
CA GLY A 98 -19.11 8.85 -3.63
C GLY A 98 -20.17 8.09 -2.82
N LEU A 99 -21.06 8.81 -2.15
CA LEU A 99 -22.26 8.18 -1.63
C LEU A 99 -22.95 7.46 -2.78
N ILE A 100 -23.46 6.24 -2.53
CA ILE A 100 -24.32 5.54 -3.48
C ILE A 100 -25.40 6.54 -3.93
N GLN A 101 -25.42 6.85 -5.22
CA GLN A 101 -26.48 7.70 -5.77
C GLN A 101 -27.80 6.95 -5.61
N ARG A 102 -28.85 7.65 -5.16
CA ARG A 102 -30.19 7.07 -5.15
C ARG A 102 -30.59 6.79 -6.59
N THR A 103 -31.00 5.56 -6.88
CA THR A 103 -31.63 5.22 -8.15
C THR A 103 -32.82 6.15 -8.38
N PRO A 104 -32.97 6.79 -9.55
CA PRO A 104 -34.08 7.70 -9.83
C PRO A 104 -35.37 6.91 -10.08
N VAL A 105 -35.91 6.29 -9.04
CA VAL A 105 -37.18 5.53 -9.07
C VAL A 105 -38.40 6.47 -8.91
N GLN A 106 -38.17 7.78 -8.73
CA GLN A 106 -39.22 8.72 -8.33
C GLN A 106 -40.16 9.12 -9.47
N ASP A 107 -39.76 8.91 -10.73
CA ASP A 107 -40.51 9.32 -11.93
C ASP A 107 -41.11 8.13 -12.71
N LEU A 108 -41.20 6.95 -12.10
CA LEU A 108 -41.79 5.77 -12.74
C LEU A 108 -43.32 5.88 -12.71
N SER A 109 -43.90 6.30 -13.84
CA SER A 109 -45.34 6.57 -13.97
C SER A 109 -46.18 5.36 -14.34
N CYS A 110 -45.56 4.27 -14.81
CA CYS A 110 -46.22 3.01 -15.17
C CYS A 110 -45.23 1.81 -15.15
N PRO A 111 -45.72 0.56 -15.21
CA PRO A 111 -44.86 -0.63 -15.27
C PRO A 111 -43.98 -0.67 -16.51
N LEU A 112 -42.84 -1.37 -16.44
CA LEU A 112 -41.87 -1.57 -17.51
C LEU A 112 -41.16 -0.30 -18.01
N VAL A 113 -41.22 0.79 -17.22
CA VAL A 113 -40.50 2.04 -17.55
C VAL A 113 -39.00 1.90 -17.28
N LEU A 114 -38.62 1.14 -16.24
CA LEU A 114 -37.22 0.90 -15.89
C LEU A 114 -36.97 -0.58 -15.60
N LEU A 115 -36.52 -1.29 -16.64
CA LEU A 115 -36.14 -2.69 -16.55
C LEU A 115 -34.63 -2.82 -16.34
N VAL A 116 -34.22 -3.38 -15.20
CA VAL A 116 -32.83 -3.75 -14.95
C VAL A 116 -32.65 -5.22 -15.30
N VAL A 117 -31.67 -5.48 -16.17
CA VAL A 117 -31.33 -6.83 -16.61
C VAL A 117 -29.96 -7.18 -16.06
N ASP A 118 -29.88 -8.31 -15.37
CA ASP A 118 -28.62 -8.87 -14.89
C ASP A 118 -28.46 -10.33 -15.36
N ALA A 119 -27.21 -10.77 -15.49
CA ALA A 119 -26.87 -12.12 -15.92
C ALA A 119 -25.95 -12.76 -14.87
N ILE A 120 -26.51 -13.72 -14.13
CA ILE A 120 -25.75 -14.51 -13.16
C ILE A 120 -25.12 -15.68 -13.90
N GLY A 121 -23.79 -15.81 -13.83
CA GLY A 121 -23.05 -16.60 -14.80
C GLY A 121 -21.91 -17.47 -14.26
N ARG A 122 -21.49 -18.39 -15.16
CA ARG A 122 -20.55 -19.51 -14.92
C ARG A 122 -21.04 -20.51 -13.87
N LEU A 123 -22.32 -20.85 -13.91
CA LEU A 123 -22.89 -21.93 -13.11
C LEU A 123 -22.62 -23.30 -13.73
N PHE A 124 -22.86 -24.36 -12.95
CA PHE A 124 -22.81 -25.72 -13.46
C PHE A 124 -23.81 -25.90 -14.61
N MET A 125 -23.40 -26.67 -15.62
CA MET A 125 -24.21 -26.87 -16.81
C MET A 125 -25.40 -27.76 -16.47
N THR A 126 -26.61 -27.25 -16.70
CA THR A 126 -27.82 -28.06 -16.59
C THR A 126 -27.85 -29.13 -17.69
N PRO A 127 -28.66 -30.21 -17.54
CA PRO A 127 -28.82 -31.22 -18.59
C PRO A 127 -29.27 -30.66 -19.95
N ARG A 128 -29.89 -29.48 -19.96
CA ARG A 128 -30.33 -28.76 -21.17
C ARG A 128 -29.27 -27.81 -21.74
N GLY A 129 -28.06 -27.78 -21.18
CA GLY A 129 -26.95 -26.96 -21.68
C GLY A 129 -26.87 -25.52 -21.12
N ASN A 130 -27.83 -25.09 -20.28
CA ASN A 130 -27.83 -23.73 -19.72
C ASN A 130 -26.76 -23.56 -18.63
N LYS A 131 -26.08 -22.41 -18.59
CA LYS A 131 -25.00 -22.05 -17.63
C LYS A 131 -25.19 -20.69 -16.96
N TYR A 132 -26.26 -19.99 -17.32
CA TYR A 132 -26.55 -18.62 -16.92
C TYR A 132 -28.02 -18.48 -16.54
N ILE A 133 -28.31 -17.56 -15.64
CA ILE A 133 -29.66 -17.12 -15.29
C ILE A 133 -29.76 -15.65 -15.67
N MET A 134 -30.72 -15.31 -16.51
CA MET A 134 -31.07 -13.91 -16.76
C MET A 134 -32.13 -13.47 -15.76
N VAL A 135 -31.86 -12.36 -15.08
CA VAL A 135 -32.74 -11.74 -14.09
C VAL A 135 -33.27 -10.45 -14.69
N PHE A 136 -34.59 -10.30 -14.67
CA PHE A 136 -35.29 -9.10 -15.11
C PHE A 136 -35.99 -8.51 -13.89
N VAL A 137 -35.69 -7.25 -13.55
CA VAL A 137 -36.31 -6.53 -12.44
C VAL A 137 -36.97 -5.28 -13.01
N ASP A 138 -38.29 -5.21 -12.91
CA ASP A 138 -39.04 -3.97 -13.14
C ASP A 138 -39.03 -3.16 -11.85
N TYR A 139 -38.64 -1.89 -11.94
CA TYR A 139 -38.55 -0.97 -10.80
C TYR A 139 -39.83 -0.14 -10.62
#